data_AF-A0A382HPX5-F1
#
_entry.id   AF-A0A382HPX5-F1
#
_cell.length_a   1.000
_cell.length_b   1.000
_cell.length_c   1.000
_cell.angle_alpha   90.00
_cell.angle_beta   90.00
_cell.angle_gamma   90.00
#
_symmetry.space_group_name_H-M   'P 1'
#
loop_
_entity.id
_entity.type
_entity.pdbx_description
1 polymer ?
#
loop_
_entity_poly.entity_id
_entity_poly.type
_entity_poly.pdbx_seq_one_letter_code
_entity_poly.pdbx_strand_id
1 'polypeptide(L)'
;MNEELIENHGPAKSMRNRILINLGLGLVSTALFVLVMELVFPKILHKLPLSIYLGLGKDYKILGQYHKKSVIPTDYIALVGDSHALGSGDWYLEIVKKHKLTQGDYHSAHILFNETGRDVLSFGTLGSGSLRGLVLKPISHFIYFNSLRDFKLKLPREILVYFFEGNDLSDNAYAIEKRFRVGYDMDRLYDPEYFKVFIEKEILGTDPLYTGEVPFKNWLFSRFLVESVGDNTYNELRRGIKKLKKFVMGLFRVSPAEAEEIRVSPDFSGMVSKTDSGNSKTAHSDEKV
;
A
#
# COMPACT_ATOMS: atom_id res chain seq x y z
N MET A 1 53.16 -16.66 46.47
CA MET A 1 52.74 -17.64 45.45
C MET A 1 51.32 -17.25 45.08
N ASN A 2 51.17 -16.39 44.06
CA ASN A 2 49.88 -15.84 43.66
C ASN A 2 49.37 -16.66 42.48
N GLU A 3 48.31 -17.42 42.70
CA GLU A 3 47.56 -18.07 41.63
C GLU A 3 46.78 -17.01 40.86
N GLU A 4 47.18 -16.79 39.61
CA GLU A 4 46.48 -15.93 38.66
C GLU A 4 45.29 -16.72 38.10
N LEU A 5 44.07 -16.35 38.53
CA LEU A 5 42.82 -16.82 37.95
C LEU A 5 42.72 -16.35 36.50
N ILE A 6 43.03 -17.24 35.56
CA ILE A 6 42.77 -17.04 34.14
C ILE A 6 41.24 -17.06 33.95
N GLU A 7 40.65 -15.86 33.89
CA GLU A 7 39.25 -15.68 33.51
C GLU A 7 39.04 -16.18 32.09
N ASN A 8 38.54 -17.41 31.99
CA ASN A 8 38.25 -18.08 30.74
C ASN A 8 37.03 -17.39 30.07
N HIS A 9 37.28 -16.36 29.27
CA HIS A 9 36.27 -15.71 28.43
C HIS A 9 35.79 -16.69 27.35
N GLY A 10 34.82 -17.52 27.71
CA GLY A 10 34.37 -18.65 26.91
C GLY A 10 33.91 -18.26 25.48
N PRO A 11 34.09 -19.17 24.50
CA PRO A 11 33.81 -18.93 23.07
C PRO A 11 32.37 -18.48 22.77
N ALA A 12 31.42 -18.81 23.64
CA ALA A 12 30.01 -18.41 23.56
C ALA A 12 29.78 -16.89 23.68
N LYS A 13 30.58 -16.16 24.49
CA LYS A 13 30.47 -14.70 24.64
C LYS A 13 30.91 -13.97 23.36
N SER A 14 31.95 -14.49 22.69
CA SER A 14 32.40 -13.95 21.39
C SER A 14 31.39 -14.22 20.26
N MET A 15 30.73 -15.39 20.26
CA MET A 15 29.74 -15.75 19.26
C MET A 15 28.45 -14.92 19.40
N ARG A 16 27.97 -14.70 20.62
CA ARG A 16 26.82 -13.83 20.91
C ARG A 16 27.06 -12.38 20.45
N ASN A 17 28.25 -11.83 20.70
CA ASN A 17 28.60 -10.48 20.26
C ASN A 17 28.63 -10.35 18.73
N ARG A 18 29.15 -11.35 18.02
CA ARG A 18 29.12 -11.39 16.55
C ARG A 18 27.70 -11.44 15.99
N ILE A 19 26.81 -12.23 16.59
CA ILE A 19 25.40 -12.30 16.19
C ILE A 19 24.72 -10.94 16.38
N LEU A 20 24.91 -10.28 17.53
CA LEU A 20 24.33 -8.97 17.80
C LEU A 20 24.85 -7.89 16.84
N ILE A 21 26.15 -7.89 16.55
CA ILE A 21 26.76 -6.96 15.57
C ILE A 21 26.17 -7.19 14.18
N ASN A 22 26.08 -8.44 13.73
CA ASN A 22 25.52 -8.77 12.41
C ASN A 22 24.03 -8.40 12.30
N LEU A 23 23.25 -8.62 13.37
CA LEU A 23 21.86 -8.19 13.43
C LEU A 23 21.75 -6.66 13.37
N GLY A 24 22.57 -5.95 14.15
CA GLY A 24 22.64 -4.49 14.13
C GLY A 24 23.00 -3.96 12.74
N LEU A 25 24.04 -4.52 12.12
CA LEU A 25 24.45 -4.19 10.75
C LEU A 25 23.33 -4.43 9.73
N GLY A 26 22.62 -5.55 9.85
CA GLY A 26 21.48 -5.87 8.98
C GLY A 26 20.35 -4.85 9.11
N LEU A 27 19.99 -4.46 10.33
CA LEU A 27 18.96 -3.45 10.60
C LEU A 27 19.37 -2.08 10.05
N VAL A 28 20.59 -1.63 10.32
CA VAL A 28 21.11 -0.36 9.82
C VAL A 28 21.16 -0.34 8.30
N SER A 29 21.65 -1.42 7.67
CA SER A 29 21.72 -1.53 6.21
C SER A 29 20.33 -1.49 5.58
N THR A 30 19.35 -2.16 6.19
CA THR A 30 17.95 -2.15 5.73
C THR A 30 17.34 -0.75 5.85
N ALA A 31 17.54 -0.08 7.00
CA ALA A 31 17.04 1.27 7.20
C ALA A 31 17.67 2.25 6.19
N LEU A 32 18.99 2.16 5.97
CA LEU A 32 19.69 2.98 4.98
C LEU A 32 19.15 2.73 3.56
N PHE A 33 18.93 1.46 3.19
CA PHE A 33 18.35 1.11 1.90
C PHE A 33 16.98 1.75 1.71
N VAL A 34 16.08 1.64 2.71
CA VAL A 34 14.76 2.27 2.65
C VAL A 34 14.87 3.79 2.49
N LEU A 35 15.77 4.44 3.24
CA LEU A 35 15.99 5.89 3.12
C LEU A 35 16.51 6.29 1.74
N VAL A 36 17.46 5.54 1.18
CA VAL A 36 17.97 5.78 -0.18
C VAL A 36 16.84 5.60 -1.20
N MET A 37 16.06 4.53 -1.07
CA MET A 37 14.94 4.28 -1.96
C MET A 37 13.84 5.33 -1.82
N GLU A 38 13.62 5.91 -0.64
CA GLU A 38 12.69 7.02 -0.45
C GLU A 38 13.10 8.29 -1.23
N LEU A 39 14.39 8.45 -1.52
CA LEU A 39 14.92 9.54 -2.35
C LEU A 39 14.94 9.21 -3.84
N VAL A 40 15.13 7.94 -4.19
CA VAL A 40 15.25 7.47 -5.59
C VAL A 40 13.88 7.19 -6.20
N PHE A 41 13.00 6.53 -5.47
CA PHE A 41 11.70 6.06 -5.94
C PHE A 41 10.83 7.18 -6.54
N PRO A 42 10.68 8.37 -5.90
CA PRO A 42 9.92 9.48 -6.49
C PRO A 42 10.44 9.91 -7.86
N LYS A 43 11.74 9.73 -8.15
CA LYS A 43 12.39 10.15 -9.40
C LYS A 43 12.20 9.15 -10.54
N ILE A 44 11.89 7.90 -10.21
CA ILE A 44 11.80 6.80 -11.18
C ILE A 44 10.38 6.27 -11.39
N LEU A 45 9.36 6.85 -10.74
CA LEU A 45 7.96 6.39 -10.84
C LEU A 45 7.51 6.13 -12.29
N HIS A 46 7.79 7.05 -13.21
CA HIS A 46 7.45 6.94 -14.63
C HIS A 46 8.22 5.88 -15.43
N LYS A 47 9.23 5.24 -14.83
CA LYS A 47 10.04 4.18 -15.45
C LYS A 47 9.70 2.80 -14.90
N LEU A 48 8.77 2.73 -13.96
CA LEU A 48 8.38 1.46 -13.37
C LEU A 48 7.73 0.57 -14.44
N PRO A 49 8.04 -0.74 -14.46
CA PRO A 49 7.30 -1.71 -15.24
C PRO A 49 5.81 -1.67 -14.93
N LEU A 50 4.98 -2.00 -15.92
CA LEU A 50 3.53 -1.91 -15.77
C LEU A 50 2.97 -2.87 -14.71
N SER A 51 3.66 -3.97 -14.44
CA SER A 51 3.36 -4.89 -13.33
C SER A 51 3.51 -4.24 -11.94
N ILE A 52 4.52 -3.38 -11.77
CA ILE A 52 4.77 -2.64 -10.53
C ILE A 52 3.79 -1.47 -10.39
N TYR A 53 3.45 -0.83 -11.50
CA TYR A 53 2.45 0.24 -11.56
C TYR A 53 1.10 -0.16 -10.92
N LEU A 54 0.73 -1.45 -10.98
CA LEU A 54 -0.47 -1.98 -10.33
C LEU A 54 -0.47 -1.77 -8.81
N GLY A 55 0.69 -1.94 -8.16
CA GLY A 55 0.85 -1.83 -6.71
C GLY A 55 1.05 -0.41 -6.19
N LEU A 56 1.12 0.60 -7.07
CA LEU A 56 1.16 2.00 -6.65
C LEU A 56 -0.16 2.41 -6.00
N GLY A 57 -0.07 3.12 -4.88
CA GLY A 57 -1.21 3.73 -4.21
C GLY A 57 -2.00 4.64 -5.13
N LYS A 58 -3.33 4.59 -5.02
CA LYS A 58 -4.28 5.24 -5.94
C LYS A 58 -4.03 6.74 -6.08
N ASP A 59 -3.53 7.37 -5.03
CA ASP A 59 -3.29 8.80 -4.90
C ASP A 59 -2.01 9.29 -5.60
N TYR A 60 -1.00 8.43 -5.78
CA TYR A 60 0.24 8.77 -6.50
C TYR A 60 0.49 7.92 -7.75
N LYS A 61 -0.40 6.96 -8.05
CA LYS A 61 -0.33 6.09 -9.22
C LYS A 61 -0.22 6.84 -10.54
N ILE A 62 -0.91 7.98 -10.69
CA ILE A 62 -0.84 8.83 -11.90
C ILE A 62 0.60 9.27 -12.21
N LEU A 63 1.44 9.50 -11.19
CA LEU A 63 2.86 9.86 -11.39
C LEU A 63 3.68 8.73 -12.03
N GLY A 64 3.21 7.48 -11.89
CA GLY A 64 3.80 6.28 -12.49
C GLY A 64 3.43 6.05 -13.95
N GLN A 65 2.51 6.84 -14.52
CA GLN A 65 2.20 6.76 -15.96
C GLN A 65 3.44 7.07 -16.80
N TYR A 66 3.60 6.41 -17.96
CA TYR A 66 4.79 6.51 -18.79
C TYR A 66 4.56 6.98 -20.22
N HIS A 67 3.36 7.45 -20.55
CA HIS A 67 3.11 8.31 -21.72
C HIS A 67 3.58 9.76 -21.43
N LYS A 68 4.79 9.88 -20.88
CA LYS A 68 5.47 11.12 -20.50
C LYS A 68 6.96 10.87 -20.26
N LYS A 69 7.79 11.87 -20.56
CA LYS A 69 9.27 11.77 -20.54
C LYS A 69 9.88 11.92 -19.14
N SER A 70 9.11 12.40 -18.17
CA SER A 70 9.53 12.59 -16.78
C SER A 70 8.41 12.23 -15.80
N VAL A 71 8.72 12.19 -14.49
CA VAL A 71 7.68 12.01 -13.45
C VAL A 71 6.72 13.19 -13.45
N ILE A 72 7.26 14.41 -13.48
CA ILE A 72 6.50 15.66 -13.53
C ILE A 72 6.72 16.32 -14.89
N PRO A 73 5.70 16.30 -15.77
CA PRO A 73 5.82 16.92 -17.08
C PRO A 73 5.64 18.45 -16.98
N THR A 74 6.10 19.19 -17.99
CA THR A 74 6.11 20.67 -17.96
C THR A 74 5.25 21.34 -19.03
N ASP A 75 5.10 20.71 -20.20
CA ASP A 75 4.17 21.07 -21.26
C ASP A 75 3.40 19.81 -21.65
N TYR A 76 2.27 19.60 -20.98
CA TYR A 76 1.52 18.36 -21.08
C TYR A 76 0.04 18.59 -21.34
N ILE A 77 -0.57 17.55 -21.90
CA ILE A 77 -2.01 17.40 -22.07
C ILE A 77 -2.54 16.69 -20.83
N ALA A 78 -3.44 17.33 -20.09
CA ALA A 78 -4.22 16.65 -19.05
C ALA A 78 -5.39 15.93 -19.72
N LEU A 79 -5.38 14.60 -19.67
CA LEU A 79 -6.51 13.79 -20.10
C LEU A 79 -7.43 13.58 -18.89
N VAL A 80 -8.66 14.09 -18.96
CA VAL A 80 -9.65 13.99 -17.88
C VAL A 80 -10.88 13.23 -18.36
N GLY A 81 -11.56 12.55 -17.43
CA GLY A 81 -12.74 11.77 -17.76
C GLY A 81 -12.91 10.53 -16.89
N ASP A 82 -13.52 9.51 -17.47
CA ASP A 82 -13.95 8.30 -16.79
C ASP A 82 -12.98 7.11 -17.00
N SER A 83 -13.52 5.89 -17.06
CA SER A 83 -12.78 4.68 -17.38
C SER A 83 -12.07 4.73 -18.73
N HIS A 84 -12.60 5.45 -19.72
CA HIS A 84 -11.99 5.60 -21.04
C HIS A 84 -10.73 6.45 -20.99
N ALA A 85 -10.74 7.54 -20.19
CA ALA A 85 -9.55 8.32 -19.91
C ALA A 85 -8.53 7.55 -19.06
N LEU A 86 -8.98 6.72 -18.12
CA LEU A 86 -8.10 5.98 -17.21
C LEU A 86 -7.24 4.94 -17.95
N GLY A 87 -7.73 4.42 -19.07
CA GLY A 87 -7.03 3.38 -19.82
C GLY A 87 -7.10 2.01 -19.17
N SER A 88 -8.15 1.74 -18.40
CA SER A 88 -8.44 0.38 -17.91
C SER A 88 -9.23 -0.38 -18.97
N GLY A 89 -8.78 -1.58 -19.34
CA GLY A 89 -9.47 -2.42 -20.34
C GLY A 89 -8.59 -3.54 -20.88
N ASP A 90 -9.07 -4.21 -21.94
CA ASP A 90 -8.41 -5.40 -22.50
C ASP A 90 -7.00 -5.12 -22.98
N TRP A 91 -6.77 -3.98 -23.65
CA TRP A 91 -5.43 -3.58 -24.10
C TRP A 91 -4.45 -3.47 -22.91
N TYR A 92 -4.88 -2.88 -21.79
CA TYR A 92 -4.08 -2.84 -20.57
C TYR A 92 -3.77 -4.23 -20.02
N LEU A 93 -4.77 -5.11 -19.94
CA LEU A 93 -4.61 -6.46 -19.42
C LEU A 93 -3.67 -7.32 -20.28
N GLU A 94 -3.75 -7.18 -21.60
CA GLU A 94 -2.85 -7.84 -22.54
C GLU A 94 -1.40 -7.38 -22.36
N ILE A 95 -1.19 -6.07 -22.23
CA ILE A 95 0.15 -5.49 -22.11
C ILE A 95 0.79 -5.84 -20.78
N VAL A 96 0.04 -5.83 -19.66
CA VAL A 96 0.55 -6.30 -18.35
C VAL A 96 1.04 -7.75 -18.43
N LYS A 97 0.32 -8.63 -19.15
CA LYS A 97 0.71 -10.04 -19.31
C LYS A 97 1.98 -10.20 -20.17
N LYS A 98 2.08 -9.43 -21.25
CA LYS A 98 3.19 -9.49 -22.22
C LYS A 98 4.46 -8.78 -21.73
N HIS A 99 4.32 -7.66 -21.03
CA HIS A 99 5.39 -6.75 -20.63
C HIS A 99 5.59 -6.77 -19.10
N LYS A 100 5.99 -7.92 -18.55
CA LYS A 100 6.15 -8.07 -17.08
C LYS A 100 7.21 -7.16 -16.47
N LEU A 101 8.31 -6.94 -17.19
CA LEU A 101 9.47 -6.16 -16.72
C LEU A 101 9.73 -4.93 -17.59
N THR A 102 8.85 -4.65 -18.54
CA THR A 102 9.00 -3.57 -19.51
C THR A 102 7.73 -2.72 -19.56
N GLN A 103 7.80 -1.65 -20.33
CA GLN A 103 6.68 -0.77 -20.63
C GLN A 103 6.13 -1.13 -22.02
N GLY A 104 4.86 -0.83 -22.25
CA GLY A 104 4.21 -0.99 -23.54
C GLY A 104 2.95 -0.13 -23.64
N ASP A 105 2.59 0.33 -24.82
CA ASP A 105 1.42 1.18 -24.98
C ASP A 105 0.16 0.42 -24.60
N TYR A 106 -0.74 1.05 -23.82
CA TYR A 106 -1.90 0.35 -23.24
C TYR A 106 -3.22 1.10 -23.28
N HIS A 107 -3.26 2.36 -23.73
CA HIS A 107 -4.49 3.14 -23.86
C HIS A 107 -4.32 4.42 -24.69
N SER A 108 -5.41 5.19 -24.85
CA SER A 108 -5.49 6.38 -25.71
C SER A 108 -4.45 7.45 -25.39
N ALA A 109 -3.99 7.63 -24.14
CA ALA A 109 -2.93 8.59 -23.86
C ALA A 109 -1.59 8.21 -24.53
N HIS A 110 -1.32 6.94 -24.79
CA HIS A 110 -0.13 6.53 -25.55
C HIS A 110 -0.27 6.89 -27.02
N ILE A 111 -1.47 6.77 -27.60
CA ILE A 111 -1.72 7.23 -28.97
C ILE A 111 -1.44 8.73 -29.06
N LEU A 112 -2.00 9.53 -28.15
CA LEU A 112 -1.75 10.97 -28.10
C LEU A 112 -0.26 11.30 -27.92
N PHE A 113 0.42 10.62 -27.00
CA PHE A 113 1.85 10.80 -26.76
C PHE A 113 2.68 10.48 -28.01
N ASN A 114 2.37 9.38 -28.70
CA ASN A 114 3.10 8.93 -29.89
C ASN A 114 2.86 9.85 -31.10
N GLU A 115 1.62 10.29 -31.31
CA GLU A 115 1.25 11.14 -32.45
C GLU A 115 1.71 12.60 -32.26
N THR A 116 1.69 13.11 -31.03
CA THR A 116 2.00 14.53 -30.76
C THR A 116 3.42 14.75 -30.22
N GLY A 117 4.06 13.72 -29.68
CA GLY A 117 5.34 13.82 -28.97
C GLY A 117 5.28 14.61 -27.65
N ARG A 118 4.08 15.03 -27.22
CA ARG A 118 3.82 15.80 -25.99
C ARG A 118 3.50 14.86 -24.83
N ASP A 119 3.98 15.19 -23.64
CA ASP A 119 3.65 14.43 -22.44
C ASP A 119 2.15 14.47 -22.20
N VAL A 120 1.58 13.33 -21.77
CA VAL A 120 0.17 13.23 -21.39
C VAL A 120 0.11 12.80 -19.93
N LEU A 121 -0.82 13.36 -19.16
CA LEU A 121 -1.10 12.92 -17.79
C LEU A 121 -2.59 12.65 -17.67
N SER A 122 -2.97 11.40 -17.45
CA SER A 122 -4.36 11.01 -17.35
C SER A 122 -4.83 11.01 -15.90
N PHE A 123 -5.92 11.73 -15.66
CA PHE A 123 -6.66 11.79 -14.41
C PHE A 123 -7.96 10.99 -14.47
N GLY A 124 -8.10 10.13 -15.50
CA GLY A 124 -9.30 9.32 -15.70
C GLY A 124 -9.66 8.50 -14.47
N THR A 125 -10.96 8.32 -14.23
CA THR A 125 -11.46 7.66 -13.03
C THR A 125 -12.51 6.61 -13.39
N LEU A 126 -12.31 5.38 -12.92
CA LEU A 126 -13.24 4.29 -13.19
C LEU A 126 -14.64 4.61 -12.64
N GLY A 127 -15.68 4.45 -13.48
CA GLY A 127 -17.09 4.59 -13.09
C GLY A 127 -17.47 5.96 -12.56
N SER A 128 -16.80 7.03 -13.01
CA SER A 128 -17.12 8.39 -12.59
C SER A 128 -18.05 9.09 -13.58
N GLY A 129 -19.06 9.81 -13.08
CA GLY A 129 -19.67 10.92 -13.79
C GLY A 129 -18.83 12.20 -13.81
N SER A 130 -19.35 13.26 -14.41
CA SER A 130 -18.67 14.50 -14.76
C SER A 130 -18.13 15.26 -13.55
N LEU A 131 -18.89 15.40 -12.46
CA LEU A 131 -18.40 16.02 -11.24
C LEU A 131 -17.16 15.33 -10.66
N ARG A 132 -17.10 13.99 -10.77
CA ARG A 132 -15.98 13.23 -10.23
C ARG A 132 -14.79 13.18 -11.21
N GLY A 133 -15.05 12.86 -12.47
CA GLY A 133 -14.02 12.63 -13.49
C GLY A 133 -13.42 13.91 -14.09
N LEU A 134 -14.20 14.99 -14.17
CA LEU A 134 -13.78 16.26 -14.79
C LEU A 134 -13.40 17.34 -13.77
N VAL A 135 -13.98 17.29 -12.57
CA VAL A 135 -13.75 18.32 -11.53
C VAL A 135 -12.95 17.76 -10.37
N LEU A 136 -13.52 16.83 -9.60
CA LEU A 136 -12.91 16.34 -8.36
C LEU A 136 -11.51 15.78 -8.57
N LYS A 137 -11.39 14.73 -9.38
CA LYS A 137 -10.16 13.95 -9.48
C LYS A 137 -8.99 14.72 -10.08
N PRO A 138 -9.13 15.51 -11.17
CA PRO A 138 -8.01 16.31 -11.64
C PRO A 138 -7.58 17.40 -10.64
N ILE A 139 -8.51 18.10 -10.00
CA ILE A 139 -8.18 19.17 -9.03
C ILE A 139 -7.51 18.58 -7.79
N SER A 140 -8.11 17.53 -7.20
CA SER A 140 -7.57 16.82 -6.03
C SER A 140 -6.15 16.33 -6.24
N HIS A 141 -5.87 15.65 -7.36
CA HIS A 141 -4.52 15.17 -7.63
C HIS A 141 -3.54 16.31 -7.91
N PHE A 142 -3.97 17.36 -8.59
CA PHE A 142 -3.12 18.53 -8.83
C PHE A 142 -2.67 19.19 -7.51
N ILE A 143 -3.61 19.41 -6.58
CA ILE A 143 -3.32 19.94 -5.24
C ILE A 143 -2.44 18.96 -4.47
N TYR A 144 -2.81 17.68 -4.46
CA TYR A 144 -2.09 16.65 -3.74
C TYR A 144 -0.62 16.56 -4.20
N PHE A 145 -0.35 16.49 -5.50
CA PHE A 145 1.01 16.42 -6.04
C PHE A 145 1.84 17.65 -5.70
N ASN A 146 1.25 18.85 -5.76
CA ASN A 146 1.95 20.07 -5.35
C ASN A 146 2.13 20.19 -3.83
N SER A 147 1.49 19.32 -3.03
CA SER A 147 1.69 19.23 -1.58
C SER A 147 2.79 18.22 -1.18
N LEU A 148 3.28 17.43 -2.14
CA LEU A 148 4.35 16.45 -1.94
C LEU A 148 5.73 17.12 -2.06
N ARG A 149 6.69 16.68 -1.24
CA ARG A 149 8.03 17.28 -1.15
C ARG A 149 8.76 17.34 -2.49
N ASP A 150 8.66 16.27 -3.28
CA ASP A 150 9.53 16.05 -4.45
C ASP A 150 8.88 16.48 -5.78
N PHE A 151 7.67 17.04 -5.75
CA PHE A 151 6.89 17.31 -6.94
C PHE A 151 6.36 18.74 -7.01
N LYS A 152 6.38 19.29 -8.22
CA LYS A 152 5.81 20.60 -8.54
C LYS A 152 5.17 20.55 -9.92
N LEU A 153 3.92 20.13 -9.96
CA LEU A 153 3.16 19.99 -11.20
C LEU A 153 2.63 21.35 -11.62
N LYS A 154 3.03 21.83 -12.80
CA LYS A 154 2.48 23.05 -13.40
C LYS A 154 1.08 22.78 -13.94
N LEU A 155 0.30 23.84 -14.17
CA LEU A 155 -0.97 23.70 -14.90
C LEU A 155 -0.72 23.09 -16.29
N PRO A 156 -1.65 22.25 -16.79
CA PRO A 156 -1.53 21.69 -18.12
C PRO A 156 -1.61 22.78 -19.18
N ARG A 157 -0.99 22.54 -20.33
CA ARG A 157 -1.10 23.43 -21.49
C ARG A 157 -2.46 23.26 -22.17
N GLU A 158 -3.03 22.06 -22.05
CA GLU A 158 -4.28 21.67 -22.69
C GLU A 158 -4.99 20.65 -21.80
N ILE A 159 -6.32 20.75 -21.73
CA ILE A 159 -7.16 19.75 -21.07
C ILE A 159 -7.99 19.08 -22.16
N LEU A 160 -7.80 17.78 -22.33
CA LEU A 160 -8.61 16.95 -23.22
C LEU A 160 -9.61 16.17 -22.38
N VAL A 161 -10.89 16.36 -22.67
CA VAL A 161 -11.98 15.61 -22.04
C VAL A 161 -12.25 14.36 -22.88
N TYR A 162 -11.97 13.18 -22.31
CA TYR A 162 -12.32 11.90 -22.93
C TYR A 162 -13.25 11.13 -22.01
N PHE A 163 -14.53 11.23 -22.29
CA PHE A 163 -15.58 10.97 -21.33
C PHE A 163 -16.82 10.38 -22.00
N PHE A 164 -17.44 9.40 -21.35
CA PHE A 164 -18.72 8.82 -21.75
C PHE A 164 -19.80 9.11 -20.69
N GLU A 165 -20.89 9.75 -21.12
CA GLU A 165 -21.93 10.29 -20.23
C GLU A 165 -22.81 9.24 -19.54
N GLY A 166 -22.57 7.94 -19.72
CA GLY A 166 -23.45 6.88 -19.21
C GLY A 166 -23.73 6.94 -17.70
N ASN A 167 -22.79 7.45 -16.90
CA ASN A 167 -22.96 7.58 -15.44
C ASN A 167 -23.48 8.97 -15.01
N ASP A 168 -23.52 9.95 -15.92
CA ASP A 168 -23.74 11.35 -15.55
C ASP A 168 -25.14 11.63 -15.03
N LEU A 169 -26.15 11.08 -15.71
CA LEU A 169 -27.53 11.39 -15.36
C LEU A 169 -27.83 10.95 -13.93
N SER A 170 -27.43 9.73 -13.55
CA SER A 170 -27.62 9.20 -12.20
C SER A 170 -26.77 9.93 -11.16
N ASP A 171 -25.50 10.20 -11.47
CA ASP A 171 -24.58 10.82 -10.52
C ASP A 171 -24.97 12.27 -10.23
N ASN A 172 -25.32 13.02 -11.27
CA ASN A 172 -25.72 14.42 -11.13
C ASN A 172 -27.09 14.55 -10.49
N ALA A 173 -28.06 13.69 -10.85
CA ALA A 173 -29.35 13.65 -10.17
C ALA A 173 -29.19 13.33 -8.69
N TYR A 174 -28.32 12.37 -8.33
CA TYR A 174 -28.02 12.08 -6.93
C TYR A 174 -27.38 13.29 -6.22
N ALA A 175 -26.39 13.94 -6.83
CA ALA A 175 -25.75 15.12 -6.24
C ALA A 175 -26.75 16.25 -5.98
N ILE A 176 -27.67 16.50 -6.90
CA ILE A 176 -28.71 17.51 -6.75
C ILE A 176 -29.72 17.08 -5.67
N GLU A 177 -30.34 15.91 -5.81
CA GLU A 177 -31.45 15.49 -4.93
C GLU A 177 -31.02 15.17 -3.51
N LYS A 178 -29.82 14.60 -3.32
CA LYS A 178 -29.35 14.13 -2.01
C LYS A 178 -28.40 15.07 -1.31
N ARG A 179 -27.76 16.00 -2.03
CA ARG A 179 -26.78 16.93 -1.43
C ARG A 179 -27.21 18.38 -1.59
N PHE A 180 -27.41 18.84 -2.84
CA PHE A 180 -27.75 20.24 -3.10
C PHE A 180 -29.09 20.61 -2.44
N ARG A 181 -30.15 19.86 -2.73
CA ARG A 181 -31.52 20.13 -2.26
C ARG A 181 -31.67 20.15 -0.74
N VAL A 182 -30.80 19.45 -0.02
CA VAL A 182 -30.87 19.32 1.45
C VAL A 182 -30.19 20.50 2.16
N GLY A 183 -29.12 21.04 1.57
CA GLY A 183 -28.26 22.04 2.24
C GLY A 183 -28.15 23.39 1.54
N TYR A 184 -28.74 23.55 0.36
CA TYR A 184 -28.56 24.71 -0.52
C TYR A 184 -29.90 25.17 -1.10
N ASP A 185 -29.96 26.43 -1.49
CA ASP A 185 -31.14 27.06 -2.09
C ASP A 185 -31.32 26.60 -3.55
N MET A 186 -32.39 25.84 -3.80
CA MET A 186 -32.73 25.31 -5.12
C MET A 186 -32.99 26.40 -6.17
N ASP A 187 -33.47 27.58 -5.77
CA ASP A 187 -33.70 28.70 -6.68
C ASP A 187 -32.37 29.27 -7.23
N ARG A 188 -31.27 28.94 -6.56
CA ARG A 188 -29.90 29.33 -6.92
C ARG A 188 -29.09 28.19 -7.53
N LEU A 189 -29.71 27.07 -7.91
CA LEU A 189 -29.02 25.94 -8.54
C LEU A 189 -28.22 26.38 -9.79
N TYR A 190 -28.76 27.32 -10.56
CA TYR A 190 -28.14 27.83 -11.78
C TYR A 190 -27.28 29.09 -11.57
N ASP A 191 -27.11 29.55 -10.34
CA ASP A 191 -26.16 30.62 -10.00
C ASP A 191 -24.75 30.01 -9.95
N PRO A 192 -23.83 30.38 -10.88
CA PRO A 192 -22.52 29.73 -10.96
C PRO A 192 -21.67 29.89 -9.71
N GLU A 193 -21.69 31.06 -9.06
CA GLU A 193 -20.90 31.31 -7.86
C GLU A 193 -21.47 30.54 -6.67
N TYR A 194 -22.79 30.46 -6.57
CA TYR A 194 -23.44 29.67 -5.53
C TYR A 194 -23.22 28.16 -5.73
N PHE A 195 -23.33 27.68 -6.97
CA PHE A 195 -23.07 26.28 -7.30
C PHE A 195 -21.60 25.92 -7.10
N LYS A 196 -20.66 26.84 -7.34
CA LYS A 196 -19.25 26.65 -7.03
C LYS A 196 -19.01 26.39 -5.54
N VAL A 197 -19.69 27.11 -4.64
CA VAL A 197 -19.60 26.85 -3.20
C VAL A 197 -20.07 25.43 -2.87
N PHE A 198 -21.15 24.96 -3.49
CA PHE A 198 -21.59 23.57 -3.38
C PHE A 198 -20.51 22.58 -3.85
N ILE A 199 -19.91 22.82 -5.03
CA ILE A 199 -18.84 21.96 -5.56
C ILE A 199 -17.64 21.92 -4.61
N GLU A 200 -17.18 23.06 -4.13
CA GLU A 200 -16.03 23.14 -3.22
C GLU A 200 -16.27 22.38 -1.92
N LYS A 201 -17.47 22.50 -1.35
CA LYS A 201 -17.78 21.89 -0.06
C LYS A 201 -18.22 20.43 -0.16
N GLU A 202 -19.18 20.10 -1.02
CA GLU A 202 -19.83 18.78 -1.07
C GLU A 202 -19.16 17.80 -2.04
N ILE A 203 -18.36 18.31 -2.98
CA ILE A 203 -17.65 17.48 -3.95
C ILE A 203 -16.16 17.45 -3.61
N LEU A 204 -15.47 18.59 -3.67
CA LEU A 204 -14.03 18.68 -3.39
C LEU A 204 -13.69 18.35 -1.93
N GLY A 205 -14.41 18.95 -0.98
CA GLY A 205 -14.21 18.75 0.46
C GLY A 205 -14.37 17.32 0.96
N THR A 206 -14.88 16.41 0.13
CA THR A 206 -15.05 14.99 0.48
C THR A 206 -13.87 14.10 0.08
N ASP A 207 -12.92 14.59 -0.71
CA ASP A 207 -11.78 13.80 -1.18
C ASP A 207 -10.53 14.08 -0.33
N PRO A 208 -9.94 13.06 0.33
CA PRO A 208 -8.77 13.25 1.20
C PRO A 208 -7.57 13.89 0.51
N LEU A 209 -7.47 13.74 -0.82
CA LEU A 209 -6.42 14.35 -1.63
C LEU A 209 -6.56 15.88 -1.71
N TYR A 210 -7.80 16.38 -1.74
CA TYR A 210 -8.11 17.80 -1.73
C TYR A 210 -7.89 18.40 -0.35
N THR A 211 -8.35 17.73 0.71
CA THR A 211 -8.22 18.20 2.10
C THR A 211 -6.80 18.04 2.66
N GLY A 212 -5.96 17.25 2.00
CA GLY A 212 -4.57 16.99 2.41
C GLY A 212 -4.43 15.94 3.51
N GLU A 213 -5.48 15.19 3.79
CA GLU A 213 -5.58 14.16 4.83
C GLU A 213 -4.97 12.81 4.39
N VAL A 214 -3.73 12.85 3.91
CA VAL A 214 -2.99 11.65 3.50
C VAL A 214 -1.79 11.43 4.45
N PRO A 215 -1.87 10.44 5.36
CA PRO A 215 -0.76 10.10 6.25
C PRO A 215 0.49 9.69 5.47
N PHE A 216 1.66 10.09 5.99
CA PHE A 216 2.95 9.73 5.40
C PHE A 216 3.07 10.01 3.89
N LYS A 217 2.38 11.05 3.38
CA LYS A 217 2.32 11.34 1.93
C LYS A 217 3.69 11.49 1.24
N ASN A 218 4.72 11.90 1.97
CA ASN A 218 6.09 12.05 1.45
C ASN A 218 6.94 10.76 1.52
N TRP A 219 6.40 9.66 2.04
CA TRP A 219 7.08 8.37 2.17
C TRP A 219 6.58 7.37 1.11
N LEU A 220 6.69 7.75 -0.17
CA LEU A 220 6.13 7.03 -1.30
C LEU A 220 6.70 5.62 -1.44
N PHE A 221 8.01 5.41 -1.24
CA PHE A 221 8.57 4.07 -1.35
C PHE A 221 8.07 3.16 -0.23
N SER A 222 8.08 3.68 1.00
CA SER A 222 7.59 2.96 2.17
C SER A 222 6.11 2.62 2.03
N ARG A 223 5.30 3.56 1.52
CA ARG A 223 3.89 3.33 1.20
C ARG A 223 3.69 2.31 0.10
N PHE A 224 4.46 2.41 -0.99
CA PHE A 224 4.44 1.42 -2.06
C PHE A 224 4.72 0.00 -1.54
N LEU A 225 5.69 -0.16 -0.64
CA LEU A 225 5.95 -1.46 -0.02
C LEU A 225 4.74 -1.95 0.77
N VAL A 226 4.11 -1.12 1.60
CA VAL A 226 2.93 -1.54 2.39
C VAL A 226 1.72 -1.84 1.49
N GLU A 227 1.45 -0.96 0.52
CA GLU A 227 0.28 -1.02 -0.36
C GLU A 227 0.38 -2.15 -1.39
N SER A 228 1.58 -2.45 -1.90
CA SER A 228 1.82 -3.56 -2.84
C SER A 228 1.80 -4.93 -2.16
N VAL A 229 2.11 -4.98 -0.87
CA VAL A 229 2.25 -6.20 -0.05
C VAL A 229 0.93 -6.56 0.66
N GLY A 230 0.01 -5.60 0.74
CA GLY A 230 -1.17 -5.60 1.62
C GLY A 230 -2.07 -6.83 1.54
N ASP A 231 -2.36 -7.36 0.36
CA ASP A 231 -3.39 -8.40 0.24
C ASP A 231 -2.85 -9.84 0.32
N ASN A 232 -1.67 -10.10 -0.24
CA ASN A 232 -1.15 -11.48 -0.32
C ASN A 232 -0.07 -11.77 0.73
N THR A 233 0.77 -10.77 1.04
CA THR A 233 1.96 -11.00 1.87
C THR A 233 1.72 -10.72 3.35
N TYR A 234 0.71 -9.95 3.78
CA TYR A 234 0.35 -9.86 5.20
C TYR A 234 0.07 -11.26 5.79
N ASN A 235 -0.65 -12.09 5.03
CA ASN A 235 -0.93 -13.48 5.37
C ASN A 235 0.33 -14.34 5.34
N GLU A 236 1.26 -14.12 4.40
CA GLU A 236 2.54 -14.83 4.34
C GLU A 236 3.56 -14.39 5.41
N LEU A 237 3.63 -13.11 5.73
CA LEU A 237 4.47 -12.52 6.77
C LEU A 237 3.98 -13.01 8.14
N ARG A 238 2.66 -13.05 8.37
CA ARG A 238 2.07 -13.67 9.56
C ARG A 238 2.41 -15.16 9.65
N ARG A 239 2.39 -15.89 8.53
CA ARG A 239 2.84 -17.30 8.46
C ARG A 239 4.34 -17.43 8.73
N GLY A 240 5.16 -16.52 8.22
CA GLY A 240 6.61 -16.45 8.42
C GLY A 240 6.99 -16.17 9.86
N ILE A 241 6.36 -15.17 10.49
CA ILE A 241 6.51 -14.84 11.92
C ILE A 241 6.09 -16.04 12.79
N LYS A 242 5.01 -16.75 12.42
CA LYS A 242 4.57 -17.97 13.13
C LYS A 242 5.61 -19.10 13.01
N LYS A 243 6.23 -19.28 11.84
CA LYS A 243 7.34 -20.24 11.64
C LYS A 243 8.59 -19.85 12.42
N LEU A 244 8.98 -18.58 12.40
CA LEU A 244 10.14 -18.07 13.15
C LEU A 244 9.93 -18.23 14.66
N LYS A 245 8.74 -17.89 15.17
CA LYS A 245 8.41 -18.08 16.59
C LYS A 245 8.49 -19.56 17.00
N LYS A 246 8.08 -20.49 16.12
CA LYS A 246 8.18 -21.94 16.34
C LYS A 246 9.64 -22.42 16.30
N PHE A 247 10.45 -21.89 15.39
CA PHE A 247 11.87 -22.19 15.28
C PHE A 247 12.64 -21.69 16.51
N VAL A 248 12.39 -20.45 16.95
CA VAL A 248 13.00 -19.85 18.14
C VAL A 248 12.58 -20.61 19.40
N MET A 249 11.30 -20.97 19.57
CA MET A 249 10.87 -21.85 20.67
C MET A 249 11.51 -23.24 20.61
N GLY A 250 11.79 -23.77 19.42
CA GLY A 250 12.51 -25.04 19.25
C GLY A 250 13.98 -24.96 19.65
N LEU A 251 14.63 -23.82 19.42
CA LEU A 251 16.01 -23.54 19.82
C LEU A 251 16.19 -23.41 21.34
N PHE A 252 15.15 -22.98 22.07
CA PHE A 252 15.17 -22.83 23.52
C PHE A 252 14.59 -24.04 24.29
N ARG A 253 14.13 -25.08 23.58
CA ARG A 253 13.80 -26.37 24.21
C ARG A 253 15.08 -27.19 24.34
N VAL A 254 15.74 -27.05 25.49
CA VAL A 254 16.76 -27.98 25.94
C VAL A 254 16.12 -29.37 26.07
N SER A 255 16.76 -30.38 25.46
CA SER A 255 16.37 -31.79 25.54
C SER A 255 16.39 -32.24 27.00
N PRO A 256 15.31 -32.85 27.54
CA PRO A 256 15.35 -33.45 28.87
C PRO A 256 16.07 -34.80 28.75
N ALA A 257 17.40 -34.77 28.72
CA ALA A 257 18.24 -35.98 28.71
C ALA A 257 19.43 -35.92 29.69
N GLU A 258 19.53 -34.90 30.54
CA GLU A 258 20.63 -34.76 31.52
C GLU A 258 20.12 -34.43 32.93
N ALA A 259 18.91 -34.88 33.28
CA ALA A 259 18.38 -34.76 34.64
C ALA A 259 18.16 -36.15 35.25
N GLU A 260 19.20 -36.98 35.27
CA GLU A 260 19.17 -38.25 36.00
C GLU A 260 20.55 -38.63 36.54
N GLU A 261 21.10 -37.83 37.47
CA GLU A 261 22.15 -38.32 38.38
C GLU A 261 22.19 -37.55 39.69
N ILE A 262 21.16 -37.70 40.54
CA ILE A 262 21.33 -37.59 42.00
C ILE A 262 20.52 -38.72 42.63
N ARG A 263 21.12 -39.91 42.70
CA ARG A 263 20.71 -40.96 43.63
C ARG A 263 21.31 -40.65 45.00
N VAL A 264 20.47 -40.26 45.95
CA VAL A 264 20.71 -40.52 47.37
C VAL A 264 19.38 -40.99 47.97
N SER A 265 19.25 -42.30 48.17
CA SER A 265 18.30 -42.91 49.11
C SER A 265 18.73 -42.56 50.54
N PRO A 266 17.80 -42.38 51.51
CA PRO A 266 17.22 -43.57 52.14
C PRO A 266 15.77 -43.45 52.63
N ASP A 267 15.11 -44.60 52.48
CA ASP A 267 14.30 -45.33 53.45
C ASP A 267 12.82 -45.05 53.78
N PHE A 268 12.18 -46.23 53.91
CA PHE A 268 11.04 -46.65 54.71
C PHE A 268 9.61 -46.14 54.45
N SER A 269 8.79 -47.17 54.14
CA SER A 269 7.53 -47.51 54.81
C SER A 269 6.23 -47.18 54.09
N GLY A 270 5.42 -48.22 53.92
CA GLY A 270 4.01 -48.12 54.30
C GLY A 270 3.00 -48.19 53.17
N MET A 271 2.55 -49.42 52.91
CA MET A 271 1.13 -49.80 52.88
C MET A 271 0.10 -49.04 52.01
N VAL A 272 -0.49 -49.83 51.10
CA VAL A 272 -1.95 -50.11 51.00
C VAL A 272 -2.88 -49.13 50.26
N SER A 273 -3.57 -49.76 49.30
CA SER A 273 -4.98 -49.64 48.88
C SER A 273 -5.38 -48.84 47.64
N LYS A 274 -6.07 -49.62 46.78
CA LYS A 274 -7.10 -49.32 45.78
C LYS A 274 -8.04 -48.16 46.18
N THR A 275 -8.51 -47.38 45.21
CA THR A 275 -9.90 -47.50 44.68
C THR A 275 -10.17 -46.56 43.50
N ASP A 276 -11.15 -47.00 42.73
CA ASP A 276 -11.61 -46.57 41.41
C ASP A 276 -12.32 -45.21 41.34
N SER A 277 -12.41 -44.71 40.10
CA SER A 277 -13.58 -44.13 39.40
C SER A 277 -13.10 -42.98 38.52
N GLY A 278 -13.58 -42.74 37.31
CA GLY A 278 -14.82 -43.11 36.65
C GLY A 278 -14.73 -42.56 35.22
N ASN A 279 -15.32 -43.32 34.30
CA ASN A 279 -15.17 -43.19 32.86
C ASN A 279 -16.18 -42.19 32.28
N SER A 280 -15.82 -41.57 31.14
CA SER A 280 -16.73 -41.12 30.06
C SER A 280 -17.66 -39.94 30.37
N LYS A 281 -18.16 -39.10 29.45
CA LYS A 281 -18.10 -38.84 28.00
C LYS A 281 -18.88 -37.51 27.87
N THR A 282 -18.59 -36.56 26.98
CA THR A 282 -19.27 -36.40 25.68
C THR A 282 -18.96 -34.99 25.16
N ALA A 283 -18.77 -34.84 23.85
CA ALA A 283 -19.10 -33.61 23.13
C ALA A 283 -19.40 -33.94 21.68
N HIS A 284 -20.69 -33.87 21.36
CA HIS A 284 -21.27 -33.80 20.03
C HIS A 284 -21.09 -32.35 19.52
N SER A 285 -20.90 -32.17 18.21
CA SER A 285 -21.88 -31.50 17.31
C SER A 285 -21.17 -30.81 16.13
N ASP A 286 -21.42 -31.36 14.94
CA ASP A 286 -21.45 -30.60 13.69
C ASP A 286 -22.68 -29.70 13.66
N GLU A 287 -22.57 -28.51 13.06
CA GLU A 287 -23.64 -28.02 12.19
C GLU A 287 -23.12 -26.99 11.17
N LYS A 288 -23.52 -27.23 9.92
CA LYS A 288 -23.46 -26.32 8.77
C LYS A 288 -24.73 -25.49 8.75
N VAL A 289 -24.60 -24.21 8.36
CA VAL A 289 -25.39 -23.57 7.29
C VAL A 289 -24.44 -22.66 6.52
#